data_AF-A0A1B6JLU2-F1
#
_entry.id   AF-A0A1B6JLU2-F1
#
_cell.length_a   1.000
_cell.length_b   1.000
_cell.length_c   1.000
_cell.angle_alpha   90.00
_cell.angle_beta   90.00
_cell.angle_gamma   90.00
#
_symmetry.space_group_name_H-M   'P 1'
#
loop_
_entity.id
_entity.type
_entity.pdbx_description
1 polymer ?
#
loop_
_entity_poly.entity_id
_entity_poly.type
_entity_poly.pdbx_seq_one_letter_code
_entity_poly.pdbx_strand_id
1 'polypeptide(L)'
;TETEALNKSLWTLMMTEVFKFTVSTPNNFLPGLSLLSELLPLPLQVQSRSPLPDEEITRVVNCRKLWSAHLHCLSSLIHEMISTMCSSSYNPLLQLLRSVCVQLADLAAPTALTVTRAVLDTIVKAVSSEWPVSSHMMRLLTFLACLATHAPVKAALLHLTIRNNSDKTQRYPDLIVSLCHILRANHESPTHVQAQECILSVIQSLCHCELTLVPPPGILQGGAVSTEMYLANTLPPRDLLGTLTLVMLEHAADPGHSQTTVQGCLRAFLMLTEHDYGFFHLKNCLEKKPDALYNVVTKIVSVWGPEARETLSCLLELLRGCLTPDAPDEVLGLPARTFTVTAPELANLLGWGRHSDSKHPLYAVNTLLQESRAEDESLETLCENVTELIRLLESDGSKPLEPKELSEPLLPAPDSLLAQWSARPVFVVGDVEDDRLTVSYWLTVPQPDDQDSDMQQVGCDLMEVARVELPDLPLAER
;
A
#
# COMPACT_ATOMS: atom_id res chain seq x y z
N THR A 1 31.51 -27.10 1.37
CA THR A 1 31.46 -25.69 1.83
C THR A 1 30.39 -25.54 2.92
N GLU A 2 30.36 -24.44 3.68
CA GLU A 2 29.30 -24.21 4.69
C GLU A 2 27.88 -24.29 4.09
N THR A 3 27.73 -23.83 2.84
CA THR A 3 26.49 -23.92 2.06
C THR A 3 26.06 -25.37 1.78
N GLU A 4 27.00 -26.27 1.47
CA GLU A 4 26.71 -27.70 1.28
C GLU A 4 26.34 -28.39 2.60
N ALA A 5 26.92 -27.95 3.72
CA ALA A 5 26.59 -28.47 5.04
C ALA A 5 25.17 -28.04 5.46
N LEU A 6 24.78 -26.78 5.19
CA LEU A 6 23.43 -26.28 5.39
C LEU A 6 22.40 -27.04 4.55
N ASN A 7 22.68 -27.25 3.25
CA ASN A 7 21.79 -27.99 2.35
C ASN A 7 21.51 -29.43 2.79
N LYS A 8 22.48 -30.06 3.47
CA LYS A 8 22.36 -31.43 3.99
C LYS A 8 21.82 -31.48 5.42
N SER A 9 21.56 -30.34 6.03
CA SER A 9 20.99 -30.30 7.38
C SER A 9 19.60 -30.91 7.38
N LEU A 10 19.25 -31.61 8.47
CA LEU A 10 17.93 -32.22 8.63
C LEU A 10 16.81 -31.18 8.50
N TRP A 11 17.05 -29.95 8.96
CA TRP A 11 16.12 -28.83 8.86
C TRP A 11 15.84 -28.44 7.40
N THR A 12 16.88 -28.21 6.60
CA THR A 12 16.70 -27.87 5.18
C THR A 12 16.04 -29.02 4.42
N LEU A 13 16.39 -30.27 4.71
CA LEU A 13 15.77 -31.45 4.10
C LEU A 13 14.28 -31.56 4.47
N MET A 14 13.92 -31.37 5.75
CA MET A 14 12.53 -31.36 6.21
C MET A 14 11.73 -30.26 5.49
N MET A 15 12.24 -29.02 5.48
CA MET A 15 11.56 -27.90 4.80
C MET A 15 11.43 -28.14 3.29
N THR A 16 12.42 -28.76 2.66
CA THR A 16 12.36 -29.14 1.24
C THR A 16 11.14 -30.02 0.98
N GLU A 17 10.93 -31.05 1.80
CA GLU A 17 9.79 -31.96 1.64
C GLU A 17 8.46 -31.28 1.98
N VAL A 18 8.42 -30.37 2.96
CA VAL A 18 7.22 -29.56 3.25
C VAL A 18 6.84 -28.67 2.07
N PHE A 19 7.79 -27.95 1.45
CA PHE A 19 7.49 -27.13 0.28
C PHE A 19 7.04 -27.97 -0.91
N LYS A 20 7.74 -29.08 -1.20
CA LYS A 20 7.33 -30.01 -2.28
C LYS A 20 5.94 -30.58 -2.03
N PHE A 21 5.65 -31.01 -0.81
CA PHE A 21 4.32 -31.48 -0.43
C PHE A 21 3.27 -30.40 -0.68
N THR A 22 3.54 -29.16 -0.25
CA THR A 22 2.62 -28.02 -0.40
C THR A 22 2.27 -27.74 -1.85
N VAL A 23 3.21 -27.86 -2.80
CA VAL A 23 2.95 -27.59 -4.22
C VAL A 23 2.64 -28.83 -5.06
N SER A 24 2.73 -30.03 -4.47
CA SER A 24 2.62 -31.30 -5.22
C SER A 24 1.27 -31.50 -5.91
N THR A 25 0.17 -31.18 -5.23
CA THR A 25 -1.20 -31.29 -5.75
C THR A 25 -2.12 -30.24 -5.11
N PRO A 26 -3.18 -29.79 -5.79
CA PRO A 26 -4.07 -28.75 -5.26
C PRO A 26 -4.70 -29.05 -3.90
N ASN A 27 -5.02 -30.32 -3.62
CA ASN A 27 -5.57 -30.74 -2.33
C ASN A 27 -4.56 -30.60 -1.16
N ASN A 28 -3.27 -30.45 -1.45
CA ASN A 28 -2.21 -30.23 -0.46
C ASN A 28 -1.91 -28.75 -0.21
N PHE A 29 -2.52 -27.82 -0.96
CA PHE A 29 -2.22 -26.39 -0.83
C PHE A 29 -2.56 -25.87 0.57
N LEU A 30 -3.80 -26.07 1.02
CA LEU A 30 -4.22 -25.65 2.37
C LEU A 30 -3.45 -26.41 3.48
N PRO A 31 -3.42 -27.76 3.52
CA PRO A 31 -2.68 -28.47 4.57
C PRO A 31 -1.20 -28.12 4.62
N GLY A 32 -0.56 -27.95 3.45
CA GLY A 32 0.85 -27.58 3.35
C GLY A 32 1.12 -26.18 3.86
N LEU A 33 0.30 -25.19 3.48
CA LEU A 33 0.43 -23.83 3.99
C LEU A 33 0.09 -23.74 5.49
N SER A 34 -0.88 -24.51 5.99
CA SER A 34 -1.16 -24.59 7.43
C SER A 34 0.06 -25.10 8.20
N LEU A 35 0.67 -26.19 7.72
CA LEU A 35 1.89 -26.73 8.31
C LEU A 35 3.04 -25.70 8.27
N LEU A 36 3.21 -24.98 7.16
CA LEU A 36 4.21 -23.92 7.06
C LEU A 36 3.95 -22.79 8.06
N SER A 37 2.70 -22.36 8.21
CA SER A 37 2.29 -21.31 9.16
C SER A 37 2.56 -21.71 10.61
N GLU A 38 2.42 -22.99 10.95
CA GLU A 38 2.72 -23.52 12.29
C GLU A 38 4.23 -23.64 12.56
N LEU A 39 5.02 -23.93 11.53
CA LEU A 39 6.47 -24.12 11.66
C LEU A 39 7.24 -22.79 11.71
N LEU A 40 6.78 -21.80 10.95
CA LEU A 40 7.47 -20.53 10.81
C LEU A 40 7.30 -19.65 12.05
N PRO A 41 8.33 -18.86 12.42
CA PRO A 41 8.21 -17.87 13.48
C PRO A 41 7.11 -16.84 13.21
N LEU A 42 6.32 -16.52 14.24
CA LEU A 42 5.34 -15.42 14.21
C LEU A 42 6.01 -14.09 13.86
N PRO A 43 5.39 -13.14 13.15
CA PRO A 43 6.02 -11.87 12.78
C PRO A 43 6.40 -10.98 13.99
N LEU A 44 7.44 -10.15 13.84
CA LEU A 44 7.76 -9.04 14.75
C LEU A 44 6.90 -7.81 14.42
N GLN A 45 6.65 -6.91 15.36
CA GLN A 45 7.19 -6.83 16.72
C GLN A 45 6.35 -7.61 17.72
N VAL A 46 7.01 -8.21 18.72
CA VAL A 46 6.30 -8.83 19.85
C VAL A 46 5.73 -7.74 20.75
N GLN A 47 4.42 -7.77 21.00
CA GLN A 47 3.82 -6.90 22.01
C GLN A 47 4.13 -7.44 23.40
N SER A 48 4.62 -6.57 24.28
CA SER A 48 4.95 -6.93 25.66
C SER A 48 4.54 -5.82 26.63
N ARG A 49 4.21 -6.20 27.87
CA ARG A 49 3.92 -5.23 28.95
C ARG A 49 5.20 -4.65 29.58
N SER A 50 6.35 -5.26 29.32
CA SER A 50 7.65 -4.83 29.81
C SER A 50 8.74 -5.06 28.76
N PRO A 51 9.86 -4.32 28.82
CA PRO A 51 10.99 -4.59 27.94
C PRO A 51 11.44 -6.05 27.98
N LEU A 52 11.76 -6.62 26.81
CA LEU A 52 12.31 -7.98 26.74
C LEU A 52 13.78 -7.98 27.17
N PRO A 53 14.27 -9.01 27.87
CA PRO A 53 15.69 -9.16 28.18
C PRO A 53 16.56 -9.26 26.92
N ASP A 54 17.76 -8.67 26.95
CA ASP A 54 18.70 -8.68 25.80
C ASP A 54 19.05 -10.10 25.31
N GLU A 55 19.11 -11.07 26.23
CA GLU A 55 19.33 -12.48 25.89
C GLU A 55 18.19 -13.05 25.04
N GLU A 56 16.93 -12.73 25.38
CA GLU A 56 15.76 -13.16 24.62
C GLU A 56 15.71 -12.51 23.24
N ILE A 57 16.00 -11.20 23.18
CA ILE A 57 16.10 -10.45 21.92
C ILE A 57 17.16 -11.09 21.02
N THR A 58 18.35 -11.35 21.57
CA THR A 58 19.46 -11.98 20.84
C THR A 58 19.08 -13.37 20.34
N ARG A 59 18.42 -14.17 21.18
CA ARG A 59 17.93 -15.51 20.81
C ARG A 59 16.93 -15.45 19.66
N VAL A 60 15.91 -14.58 19.75
CA VAL A 60 14.89 -14.41 18.70
C VAL A 60 15.52 -13.99 17.38
N VAL A 61 16.41 -13.00 17.40
CA VAL A 61 17.12 -12.52 16.19
C VAL A 61 17.98 -13.62 15.59
N ASN A 62 18.74 -14.37 16.40
CA ASN A 62 19.59 -15.46 15.92
C ASN A 62 18.77 -16.62 15.33
N CYS A 63 17.66 -17.00 15.97
CA CYS A 63 16.74 -18.02 15.44
C CYS A 63 16.20 -17.63 14.06
N ARG A 64 15.82 -16.37 13.85
CA ARG A 64 15.35 -15.88 12.54
C ARG A 64 16.44 -15.87 11.48
N LYS A 65 17.66 -15.47 11.84
CA LYS A 65 18.81 -15.54 10.94
C LYS A 65 19.08 -16.98 10.50
N LEU A 66 18.98 -17.94 11.42
CA LEU A 66 19.09 -19.37 11.10
C LEU A 66 17.98 -19.82 10.14
N TRP A 67 16.71 -19.49 10.44
CA TRP A 67 15.59 -19.75 9.51
C TRP A 67 15.88 -19.21 8.12
N SER A 68 16.27 -17.94 8.01
CA SER A 68 16.60 -17.32 6.73
C SER A 68 17.75 -18.02 6.01
N ALA A 69 18.79 -18.46 6.72
CA ALA A 69 19.92 -19.15 6.13
C ALA A 69 19.51 -20.50 5.53
N HIS A 70 18.69 -21.27 6.25
CA HIS A 70 18.17 -22.56 5.77
C HIS A 70 17.19 -22.40 4.59
N LEU A 71 16.35 -21.37 4.63
CA LEU A 71 15.37 -21.08 3.57
C LEU A 71 15.97 -20.44 2.33
N HIS A 72 17.13 -19.78 2.45
CA HIS A 72 17.80 -19.16 1.30
C HIS A 72 18.07 -20.16 0.18
N CYS A 73 18.52 -21.38 0.53
CA CYS A 73 18.76 -22.45 -0.43
C CYS A 73 17.49 -23.05 -1.03
N LEU A 74 16.33 -22.75 -0.45
CA LEU A 74 15.01 -23.18 -0.90
C LEU A 74 14.23 -22.05 -1.61
N SER A 75 14.91 -20.95 -1.96
CA SER A 75 14.26 -19.76 -2.54
C SER A 75 13.47 -20.06 -3.82
N SER A 76 13.92 -21.03 -4.62
CA SER A 76 13.20 -21.47 -5.83
C SER A 76 11.87 -22.16 -5.50
N LEU A 77 11.83 -22.99 -4.45
CA LEU A 77 10.61 -23.67 -4.01
C LEU A 77 9.63 -22.68 -3.38
N ILE A 78 10.14 -21.71 -2.61
CA ILE A 78 9.32 -20.60 -2.08
C ILE A 78 8.73 -19.79 -3.23
N HIS A 79 9.53 -19.46 -4.24
CA HIS A 79 9.07 -18.74 -5.42
C HIS A 79 7.99 -19.52 -6.17
N GLU A 80 8.22 -20.80 -6.42
CA GLU A 80 7.27 -21.70 -7.07
C GLU A 80 5.93 -21.72 -6.31
N MET A 81 5.96 -21.97 -5.00
CA MET A 81 4.76 -21.98 -4.14
C MET A 81 3.95 -20.69 -4.25
N ILE A 82 4.60 -19.53 -4.13
CA ILE A 82 3.94 -18.23 -4.21
C ILE A 82 3.35 -18.04 -5.62
N SER A 83 4.15 -18.27 -6.67
CA SER A 83 3.71 -18.05 -8.05
C SER A 83 2.54 -18.94 -8.47
N THR A 84 2.46 -20.16 -7.93
CA THR A 84 1.37 -21.11 -8.20
C THR A 84 0.05 -20.67 -7.57
N MET A 85 0.08 -20.04 -6.40
CA MET A 85 -1.13 -19.81 -5.58
C MET A 85 -1.59 -18.34 -5.53
N CYS A 86 -0.71 -17.36 -5.79
CA CYS A 86 -1.00 -15.94 -5.58
C CYS A 86 -2.09 -15.33 -6.48
N SER A 87 -2.47 -16.01 -7.58
CA SER A 87 -3.59 -15.58 -8.44
C SER A 87 -4.87 -16.40 -8.24
N SER A 88 -4.95 -17.20 -7.18
CA SER A 88 -6.12 -18.03 -6.87
C SER A 88 -7.37 -17.18 -6.69
N SER A 89 -8.54 -17.65 -7.14
CA SER A 89 -9.83 -17.02 -6.81
C SER A 89 -10.42 -17.51 -5.49
N TYR A 90 -9.74 -18.45 -4.82
CA TYR A 90 -10.21 -19.02 -3.56
C TYR A 90 -9.61 -18.25 -2.37
N ASN A 91 -10.42 -17.37 -1.75
CA ASN A 91 -9.98 -16.44 -0.71
C ASN A 91 -9.32 -17.12 0.51
N PRO A 92 -9.84 -18.24 1.07
CA PRO A 92 -9.19 -18.90 2.21
C PRO A 92 -7.75 -19.34 1.92
N LEU A 93 -7.47 -19.77 0.68
CA LEU A 93 -6.10 -20.09 0.25
C LEU A 93 -5.23 -18.83 0.17
N LEU A 94 -5.75 -17.73 -0.39
CA LEU A 94 -5.01 -16.48 -0.47
C LEU A 94 -4.69 -15.88 0.90
N GLN A 95 -5.62 -15.92 1.86
CA GLN A 95 -5.39 -15.42 3.21
C GLN A 95 -4.33 -16.24 3.96
N LEU A 96 -4.37 -17.56 3.82
CA LEU A 96 -3.36 -18.43 4.41
C LEU A 96 -1.99 -18.25 3.73
N LEU A 97 -1.97 -18.14 2.39
CA LEU A 97 -0.75 -17.83 1.65
C LEU A 97 -0.17 -16.47 2.05
N ARG A 98 -1.02 -15.44 2.21
CA ARG A 98 -0.63 -14.11 2.71
C ARG A 98 0.07 -14.24 4.06
N SER A 99 -0.52 -14.98 4.99
CA SER A 99 0.04 -15.20 6.33
C SER A 99 1.42 -15.84 6.29
N VAL A 100 1.57 -16.90 5.48
CA VAL A 100 2.88 -17.55 5.26
C VAL A 100 3.87 -16.60 4.60
N CYS A 101 3.48 -15.83 3.60
CA CYS A 101 4.32 -14.82 2.95
C CYS A 101 4.79 -13.75 3.93
N VAL A 102 3.93 -13.28 4.83
CA VAL A 102 4.28 -12.29 5.86
C VAL A 102 5.28 -12.88 6.86
N GLN A 103 5.06 -14.10 7.34
CA GLN A 103 5.99 -14.79 8.23
C GLN A 103 7.35 -15.01 7.56
N LEU A 104 7.37 -15.46 6.31
CA LEU A 104 8.60 -15.63 5.51
C LEU A 104 9.32 -14.31 5.29
N ALA A 105 8.60 -13.26 4.88
CA ALA A 105 9.17 -11.95 4.65
C ALA A 105 9.79 -11.41 5.93
N ASP A 106 9.15 -11.62 7.09
CA ASP A 106 9.58 -11.11 8.39
C ASP A 106 10.82 -11.80 9.01
N LEU A 107 11.37 -12.84 8.38
CA LEU A 107 12.58 -13.52 8.90
C LEU A 107 13.84 -12.67 8.74
N ALA A 108 14.13 -12.22 7.53
CA ALA A 108 15.31 -11.45 7.20
C ALA A 108 15.14 -10.72 5.85
N ALA A 109 16.01 -9.74 5.59
CA ALA A 109 16.04 -9.03 4.30
C ALA A 109 16.10 -9.95 3.07
N PRO A 110 16.89 -11.04 3.02
CA PRO A 110 16.91 -11.95 1.87
C PRO A 110 15.58 -12.65 1.61
N THR A 111 14.85 -13.08 2.66
CA THR A 111 13.56 -13.76 2.50
C THR A 111 12.45 -12.79 2.11
N ALA A 112 12.46 -11.57 2.65
CA ALA A 112 11.58 -10.49 2.18
C ALA A 112 11.76 -10.24 0.68
N LEU A 113 13.02 -10.15 0.20
CA LEU A 113 13.30 -10.01 -1.22
C LEU A 113 12.80 -11.21 -2.04
N THR A 114 12.95 -12.44 -1.54
CA THR A 114 12.44 -13.64 -2.24
C THR A 114 10.92 -13.62 -2.38
N VAL A 115 10.19 -13.32 -1.30
CA VAL A 115 8.72 -13.24 -1.30
C VAL A 115 8.25 -12.16 -2.26
N THR A 116 8.81 -10.94 -2.15
CA THR A 116 8.42 -9.82 -3.01
C THR A 116 8.74 -10.10 -4.47
N ARG A 117 9.92 -10.65 -4.79
CA ARG A 117 10.27 -11.01 -6.17
C ARG A 117 9.33 -12.06 -6.76
N ALA A 118 8.91 -13.06 -5.98
CA ALA A 118 7.99 -14.09 -6.48
C ALA A 118 6.65 -13.51 -6.97
N VAL A 119 6.11 -12.56 -6.20
CA VAL A 119 4.88 -11.84 -6.59
C VAL A 119 5.14 -10.93 -7.78
N LEU A 120 6.19 -10.09 -7.72
CA LEU A 120 6.50 -9.15 -8.80
C LEU A 120 6.83 -9.86 -10.12
N ASP A 121 7.58 -10.95 -10.10
CA ASP A 121 7.91 -11.71 -11.32
C ASP A 121 6.66 -12.33 -11.95
N THR A 122 5.67 -12.72 -11.13
CA THR A 122 4.39 -13.23 -11.62
C THR A 122 3.57 -12.10 -12.25
N ILE A 123 3.54 -10.91 -11.63
CA ILE A 123 2.91 -9.71 -12.20
C ILE A 123 3.58 -9.31 -13.51
N VAL A 124 4.91 -9.24 -13.55
CA VAL A 124 5.67 -8.87 -14.77
C VAL A 124 5.33 -9.81 -15.93
N LYS A 125 5.12 -11.10 -15.68
CA LYS A 125 4.69 -12.06 -16.71
C LYS A 125 3.23 -11.86 -17.15
N ALA A 126 2.38 -11.34 -16.26
CA ALA A 126 0.95 -11.11 -16.51
C ALA A 126 0.65 -9.73 -17.11
N VAL A 127 1.57 -8.77 -17.04
CA VAL A 127 1.42 -7.46 -17.70
C VAL A 127 1.23 -7.69 -19.20
N SER A 128 0.12 -7.20 -19.72
CA SER A 128 -0.26 -7.25 -21.13
C SER A 128 -0.59 -5.85 -21.62
N SER A 129 -0.47 -5.64 -22.93
CA SER A 129 -0.96 -4.43 -23.60
C SER A 129 -2.45 -4.53 -23.98
N GLU A 130 -3.10 -5.64 -23.65
CA GLU A 130 -4.54 -5.87 -23.86
C GLU A 130 -5.37 -5.20 -22.76
N TRP A 131 -6.46 -4.55 -23.16
CA TRP A 131 -7.37 -3.83 -22.28
C TRP A 131 -8.82 -4.32 -22.45
N PRO A 132 -9.66 -4.28 -21.40
CA PRO A 132 -9.35 -3.93 -20.01
C PRO A 132 -8.47 -4.98 -19.31
N VAL A 133 -8.02 -4.67 -18.08
CA VAL A 133 -7.20 -5.58 -17.27
C VAL A 133 -7.95 -6.89 -17.00
N SER A 134 -7.27 -8.03 -17.16
CA SER A 134 -7.86 -9.35 -16.93
C SER A 134 -8.10 -9.63 -15.44
N SER A 135 -9.05 -10.51 -15.12
CA SER A 135 -9.31 -10.93 -13.73
C SER A 135 -8.10 -11.60 -13.09
N HIS A 136 -7.24 -12.26 -13.88
CA HIS A 136 -6.00 -12.84 -13.40
C HIS A 136 -5.02 -11.75 -12.91
N MET A 137 -4.81 -10.71 -13.71
CA MET A 137 -3.96 -9.58 -13.33
C MET A 137 -4.54 -8.82 -12.13
N MET A 138 -5.86 -8.61 -12.09
CA MET A 138 -6.53 -8.00 -10.95
C MET A 138 -6.23 -8.77 -9.65
N ARG A 139 -6.39 -10.10 -9.62
CA ARG A 139 -6.10 -10.93 -8.42
C ARG A 139 -4.63 -10.86 -7.99
N LEU A 140 -3.69 -10.81 -8.94
CA LEU A 140 -2.27 -10.62 -8.64
C LEU A 140 -2.01 -9.25 -7.98
N LEU A 141 -2.66 -8.19 -8.46
CA LEU A 141 -2.56 -6.86 -7.89
C LEU A 141 -3.20 -6.79 -6.49
N THR A 142 -4.34 -7.46 -6.28
CA THR A 142 -4.96 -7.60 -4.95
C THR A 142 -4.00 -8.24 -3.97
N PHE A 143 -3.37 -9.36 -4.37
CA PHE A 143 -2.41 -10.05 -3.49
C PHE A 143 -1.18 -9.18 -3.18
N LEU A 144 -0.65 -8.44 -4.17
CA LEU A 144 0.42 -7.47 -3.95
C LEU A 144 -0.01 -6.35 -2.99
N ALA A 145 -1.20 -5.78 -3.17
CA ALA A 145 -1.74 -4.74 -2.30
C ALA A 145 -1.83 -5.23 -0.85
N CYS A 146 -2.35 -6.44 -0.63
CA CYS A 146 -2.40 -7.05 0.71
C CYS A 146 -1.00 -7.20 1.33
N LEU A 147 0.00 -7.66 0.58
CA LEU A 147 1.35 -7.83 1.10
C LEU A 147 2.08 -6.50 1.32
N ALA A 148 1.84 -5.49 0.48
CA ALA A 148 2.48 -4.18 0.58
C ALA A 148 2.17 -3.46 1.90
N THR A 149 1.06 -3.81 2.57
CA THR A 149 0.69 -3.31 3.90
C THR A 149 1.61 -3.79 5.04
N HIS A 150 2.60 -4.64 4.76
CA HIS A 150 3.56 -5.13 5.74
C HIS A 150 4.95 -4.51 5.53
N ALA A 151 5.52 -3.92 6.58
CA ALA A 151 6.79 -3.18 6.52
C ALA A 151 7.96 -3.93 5.85
N PRO A 152 8.20 -5.24 6.12
CA PRO A 152 9.18 -6.03 5.37
C PRO A 152 9.01 -6.02 3.85
N VAL A 153 7.78 -6.20 3.39
CA VAL A 153 7.45 -6.26 1.97
C VAL A 153 7.57 -4.88 1.36
N LYS A 154 7.06 -3.84 2.03
CA LYS A 154 7.22 -2.44 1.59
C LYS A 154 8.69 -2.06 1.42
N ALA A 155 9.54 -2.34 2.42
CA ALA A 155 10.97 -2.05 2.33
C ALA A 155 11.65 -2.80 1.17
N ALA A 156 11.27 -4.06 0.95
CA ALA A 156 11.74 -4.83 -0.20
C ALA A 156 11.22 -4.26 -1.54
N LEU A 157 9.97 -3.78 -1.61
CA LEU A 157 9.40 -3.13 -2.78
C LEU A 157 10.16 -1.85 -3.13
N LEU A 158 10.40 -0.97 -2.16
CA LEU A 158 11.22 0.23 -2.34
C LEU A 158 12.61 -0.16 -2.86
N HIS A 159 13.29 -1.11 -2.21
CA HIS A 159 14.61 -1.58 -2.62
C HIS A 159 14.63 -2.13 -4.07
N LEU A 160 13.60 -2.84 -4.51
CA LEU A 160 13.53 -3.46 -5.84
C LEU A 160 13.13 -2.49 -6.95
N THR A 161 12.34 -1.46 -6.63
CA THR A 161 11.77 -0.52 -7.61
C THR A 161 12.62 0.73 -7.81
N ILE A 162 13.55 1.02 -6.90
CA ILE A 162 14.57 2.06 -7.09
C ILE A 162 15.53 1.62 -8.19
N ARG A 163 15.58 2.40 -9.27
CA ARG A 163 16.48 2.14 -10.41
C ARG A 163 17.92 2.31 -9.97
N ASN A 164 18.70 1.24 -10.02
CA ASN A 164 20.14 1.29 -9.76
C ASN A 164 20.91 1.33 -11.09
N ASN A 165 21.64 2.42 -11.33
CA ASN A 165 22.39 2.65 -12.58
C ASN A 165 23.44 1.56 -12.86
N SER A 166 23.87 0.80 -11.84
CA SER A 166 24.84 -0.30 -12.00
C SER A 166 24.23 -1.59 -12.56
N ASP A 167 22.91 -1.78 -12.49
CA ASP A 167 22.25 -3.03 -12.86
C ASP A 167 21.18 -2.81 -13.94
N LYS A 168 21.60 -2.95 -15.21
CA LYS A 168 20.73 -2.80 -16.38
C LYS A 168 19.70 -3.93 -16.54
N THR A 169 19.72 -4.94 -15.67
CA THR A 169 18.79 -6.08 -15.73
C THR A 169 17.55 -5.90 -14.84
N GLN A 170 17.44 -4.76 -14.15
CA GLN A 170 16.30 -4.45 -13.28
C GLN A 170 15.02 -4.24 -14.08
N ARG A 171 14.07 -5.18 -13.95
CA ARG A 171 12.75 -5.16 -14.63
C ARG A 171 11.65 -4.50 -13.80
N TYR A 172 11.85 -4.35 -12.49
CA TYR A 172 10.82 -3.82 -11.58
C TYR A 172 10.59 -2.30 -11.69
N PRO A 173 11.58 -1.46 -12.03
CA PRO A 173 11.31 -0.05 -12.36
C PRO A 173 10.36 0.09 -13.56
N ASP A 174 10.49 -0.77 -14.58
CA ASP A 174 9.60 -0.77 -15.74
C ASP A 174 8.19 -1.25 -15.36
N LEU A 175 8.07 -2.17 -14.38
CA LEU A 175 6.76 -2.56 -13.84
C LEU A 175 6.01 -1.38 -13.25
N ILE A 176 6.67 -0.47 -12.51
CA ILE A 176 6.01 0.74 -12.00
C ILE A 176 5.42 1.56 -13.14
N VAL A 177 6.13 1.70 -14.25
CA VAL A 177 5.62 2.40 -15.44
C VAL A 177 4.37 1.70 -15.98
N SER A 178 4.35 0.37 -16.04
CA SER A 178 3.16 -0.40 -16.42
C SER A 178 1.99 -0.21 -15.46
N LEU A 179 2.22 -0.18 -14.14
CA LEU A 179 1.17 0.10 -13.15
C LEU A 179 0.61 1.52 -13.30
N CYS A 180 1.48 2.51 -13.54
CA CYS A 180 1.03 3.87 -13.86
C CYS A 180 0.21 3.93 -15.16
N HIS A 181 0.51 3.09 -16.14
CA HIS A 181 -0.27 3.02 -17.37
C HIS A 181 -1.68 2.45 -17.13
N ILE A 182 -1.80 1.41 -16.29
CA ILE A 182 -3.11 0.87 -15.84
C ILE A 182 -3.90 1.94 -15.10
N LEU A 183 -3.26 2.70 -14.20
CA LEU A 183 -3.93 3.76 -13.45
C LEU A 183 -4.43 4.90 -14.36
N ARG A 184 -3.73 5.19 -15.46
CA ARG A 184 -4.15 6.23 -16.44
C ARG A 184 -5.22 5.76 -17.43
N ALA A 185 -5.40 4.45 -17.60
CA ALA A 185 -6.32 3.92 -18.59
C ALA A 185 -7.76 4.10 -18.12
N ASN A 186 -8.59 4.76 -18.92
CA ASN A 186 -10.00 4.94 -18.56
C ASN A 186 -10.83 3.76 -19.08
N HIS A 187 -11.28 2.90 -18.17
CA HIS A 187 -12.20 1.81 -18.46
C HIS A 187 -13.22 1.63 -17.34
N GLU A 188 -14.49 1.48 -17.71
CA GLU A 188 -15.62 1.28 -16.79
C GLU A 188 -15.78 -0.18 -16.30
N SER A 189 -14.93 -1.09 -16.77
CA SER A 189 -15.00 -2.50 -16.35
C SER A 189 -14.72 -2.62 -14.85
N PRO A 190 -15.58 -3.29 -14.05
CA PRO A 190 -15.38 -3.45 -12.61
C PRO A 190 -14.02 -4.07 -12.26
N THR A 191 -13.57 -5.07 -13.04
CA THR A 191 -12.25 -5.69 -12.89
C THR A 191 -11.11 -4.70 -13.05
N HIS A 192 -11.25 -3.75 -13.98
CA HIS A 192 -10.24 -2.72 -14.22
C HIS A 192 -10.24 -1.66 -13.12
N VAL A 193 -11.42 -1.21 -12.68
CA VAL A 193 -11.56 -0.28 -11.55
C VAL A 193 -10.94 -0.88 -10.29
N GLN A 194 -11.23 -2.15 -9.98
CA GLN A 194 -10.63 -2.85 -8.84
C GLN A 194 -9.09 -2.96 -8.98
N ALA A 195 -8.58 -3.20 -10.19
CA ALA A 195 -7.14 -3.21 -10.43
C ALA A 195 -6.51 -1.83 -10.14
N GLN A 196 -7.20 -0.73 -10.49
CA GLN A 196 -6.76 0.62 -10.17
C GLN A 196 -6.76 0.87 -8.65
N GLU A 197 -7.79 0.43 -7.94
CA GLU A 197 -7.85 0.50 -6.46
C GLU A 197 -6.70 -0.25 -5.80
N CYS A 198 -6.38 -1.46 -6.29
CA CYS A 198 -5.25 -2.24 -5.79
C CYS A 198 -3.91 -1.51 -6.01
N ILE A 199 -3.72 -0.89 -7.18
CA ILE A 199 -2.51 -0.08 -7.47
C ILE A 199 -2.42 1.12 -6.53
N LEU A 200 -3.54 1.82 -6.30
CA LEU A 200 -3.59 2.94 -5.35
C LEU A 200 -3.27 2.50 -3.93
N SER A 201 -3.76 1.34 -3.49
CA SER A 201 -3.43 0.75 -2.17
C SER A 201 -1.94 0.44 -2.02
N VAL A 202 -1.29 -0.06 -3.09
CA VAL A 202 0.17 -0.23 -3.11
C VAL A 202 0.88 1.12 -2.99
N ILE A 203 0.45 2.14 -3.75
CA ILE A 203 1.06 3.48 -3.68
C ILE A 203 0.90 4.11 -2.29
N GLN A 204 -0.29 4.00 -1.69
CA GLN A 204 -0.54 4.44 -0.31
C GLN A 204 0.42 3.77 0.67
N SER A 205 0.58 2.44 0.58
CA SER A 205 1.51 1.69 1.43
C SER A 205 2.95 2.18 1.27
N LEU A 206 3.37 2.53 0.04
CA LEU A 206 4.70 3.11 -0.22
C LEU A 206 4.85 4.51 0.39
N CYS A 207 3.80 5.32 0.40
CA CYS A 207 3.80 6.68 0.97
C CYS A 207 3.60 6.73 2.49
N HIS A 208 3.15 5.64 3.13
CA HIS A 208 2.85 5.60 4.56
C HIS A 208 4.12 5.58 5.42
N CYS A 209 4.53 6.73 5.98
CA CYS A 209 5.82 6.86 6.65
C CYS A 209 5.99 5.95 7.88
N GLU A 210 4.91 5.69 8.63
CA GLU A 210 4.94 4.80 9.81
C GLU A 210 4.96 3.30 9.45
N LEU A 211 4.69 2.94 8.19
CA LEU A 211 4.79 1.55 7.76
C LEU A 211 6.26 1.28 7.43
N THR A 212 7.05 0.97 8.45
CA THR A 212 8.52 0.96 8.34
C THR A 212 9.18 -0.13 9.18
N LEU A 213 10.39 -0.52 8.75
CA LEU A 213 11.29 -1.36 9.53
C LEU A 213 12.10 -0.55 10.55
N VAL A 214 12.32 0.74 10.31
CA VAL A 214 13.21 1.58 11.12
C VAL A 214 12.38 2.28 12.20
N PRO A 215 12.83 2.27 13.47
CA PRO A 215 12.12 2.97 14.53
C PRO A 215 12.11 4.49 14.28
N PRO A 216 10.99 5.18 14.57
CA PRO A 216 10.89 6.63 14.54
C PRO A 216 11.95 7.32 15.43
N PRO A 217 12.38 8.55 15.09
CA PRO A 217 13.40 9.29 15.85
C PRO A 217 13.11 9.42 17.35
N GLY A 218 11.85 9.59 17.76
CA GLY A 218 11.43 9.78 19.15
C GLY A 218 11.49 8.52 20.02
N ILE A 219 11.56 7.33 19.41
CA ILE A 219 11.52 6.04 20.13
C ILE A 219 12.94 5.54 20.49
N LEU A 220 13.99 6.07 19.85
CA LEU A 220 15.36 5.57 19.99
C LEU A 220 16.08 6.10 21.25
N GLN A 221 16.22 5.23 22.27
CA GLN A 221 17.14 5.44 23.40
C GLN A 221 18.58 5.02 23.05
N GLY A 222 19.27 5.70 22.12
CA GLY A 222 20.68 5.35 21.85
C GLY A 222 21.38 5.93 20.62
N GLY A 223 20.71 6.73 19.81
CA GLY A 223 21.29 7.41 18.65
C GLY A 223 20.18 7.83 17.71
N ALA A 224 19.83 9.12 17.73
CA ALA A 224 18.71 9.62 16.93
C ALA A 224 19.03 9.49 15.43
N VAL A 225 18.29 8.64 14.72
CA VAL A 225 18.18 8.73 13.27
C VAL A 225 17.56 10.10 12.97
N SER A 226 18.19 10.90 12.11
CA SER A 226 17.62 12.20 11.76
C SER A 226 16.28 12.01 11.04
N THR A 227 15.38 12.99 11.13
CA THR A 227 14.09 12.94 10.43
C THR A 227 14.28 12.71 8.93
N GLU A 228 15.29 13.33 8.32
CA GLU A 228 15.57 13.17 6.89
C GLU A 228 16.01 11.74 6.55
N MET A 229 16.83 11.11 7.40
CA MET A 229 17.23 9.72 7.20
C MET A 229 16.07 8.73 7.43
N TYR A 230 15.22 9.02 8.41
CA TYR A 230 13.98 8.27 8.62
C TYR A 230 13.09 8.33 7.37
N LEU A 231 12.81 9.54 6.85
CA LEU A 231 12.01 9.71 5.63
C LEU A 231 12.66 9.04 4.41
N ALA A 232 14.00 9.13 4.27
CA ALA A 232 14.73 8.47 3.19
C ALA A 232 14.54 6.95 3.20
N ASN A 233 14.51 6.34 4.38
CA ASN A 233 14.33 4.90 4.55
C ASN A 233 12.87 4.44 4.36
N THR A 234 11.90 5.35 4.50
CA THR A 234 10.47 4.99 4.54
C THR A 234 9.68 5.36 3.28
N LEU A 235 10.16 6.31 2.47
CA LEU A 235 9.43 6.86 1.32
C LEU A 235 10.10 6.57 -0.02
N PRO A 236 9.35 6.67 -1.13
CA PRO A 236 9.93 6.60 -2.47
C PRO A 236 10.94 7.74 -2.72
N PRO A 237 11.99 7.50 -3.52
CA PRO A 237 12.91 8.56 -3.91
C PRO A 237 12.20 9.61 -4.77
N ARG A 238 12.81 10.80 -4.81
CA ARG A 238 12.30 12.02 -5.47
C ARG A 238 11.59 11.78 -6.80
N ASP A 239 12.27 11.13 -7.76
CA ASP A 239 11.75 10.95 -9.11
C ASP A 239 10.53 10.00 -9.15
N LEU A 240 10.55 8.96 -8.31
CA LEU A 240 9.45 8.02 -8.19
C LEU A 240 8.25 8.68 -7.49
N LEU A 241 8.48 9.36 -6.38
CA LEU A 241 7.42 10.04 -5.63
C LEU A 241 6.72 11.10 -6.47
N GLY A 242 7.49 11.94 -7.18
CA GLY A 242 6.94 12.95 -8.09
C GLY A 242 6.10 12.32 -9.22
N THR A 243 6.57 11.19 -9.79
CA THR A 243 5.85 10.45 -10.83
C THR A 243 4.52 9.89 -10.31
N LEU A 244 4.55 9.18 -9.18
CA LEU A 244 3.36 8.59 -8.56
C LEU A 244 2.33 9.66 -8.19
N THR A 245 2.79 10.76 -7.58
CA THR A 245 1.94 11.90 -7.18
C THR A 245 1.26 12.53 -8.40
N LEU A 246 2.00 12.77 -9.49
CA LEU A 246 1.43 13.33 -10.71
C LEU A 246 0.40 12.39 -11.36
N VAL A 247 0.71 11.08 -11.45
CA VAL A 247 -0.21 10.09 -12.01
C VAL A 247 -1.50 10.02 -11.20
N MET A 248 -1.41 9.97 -9.87
CA MET A 248 -2.59 9.98 -8.99
C MET A 248 -3.42 11.25 -9.15
N LEU A 249 -2.77 12.41 -9.32
CA LEU A 249 -3.47 13.69 -9.48
C LEU A 249 -4.21 13.77 -10.81
N GLU A 250 -3.57 13.32 -11.89
CA GLU A 250 -4.20 13.23 -13.21
C GLU A 250 -5.36 12.23 -13.21
N HIS A 251 -5.20 11.08 -12.53
CA HIS A 251 -6.26 10.09 -12.36
C HIS A 251 -7.46 10.67 -11.57
N ALA A 252 -7.21 11.33 -10.44
CA ALA A 252 -8.28 11.92 -9.63
C ALA A 252 -9.04 13.04 -10.36
N ALA A 253 -8.33 13.82 -11.18
CA ALA A 253 -8.87 14.95 -11.92
C ALA A 253 -9.57 14.56 -13.23
N ASP A 254 -9.44 13.32 -13.70
CA ASP A 254 -10.11 12.86 -14.91
C ASP A 254 -11.59 12.53 -14.61
N PRO A 255 -12.55 13.15 -15.31
CA PRO A 255 -13.97 12.89 -15.10
C PRO A 255 -14.39 11.47 -15.49
N GLY A 256 -13.59 10.77 -16.30
CA GLY A 256 -13.92 9.44 -16.80
C GLY A 256 -13.60 8.29 -15.85
N HIS A 257 -12.71 8.48 -14.87
CA HIS A 257 -12.40 7.43 -13.89
C HIS A 257 -13.54 7.22 -12.88
N SER A 258 -13.58 6.05 -12.23
CA SER A 258 -14.52 5.77 -11.13
C SER A 258 -14.40 6.80 -10.00
N GLN A 259 -15.48 7.02 -9.26
CA GLN A 259 -15.44 7.84 -8.04
C GLN A 259 -14.71 7.11 -6.89
N THR A 260 -14.84 5.79 -6.82
CA THR A 260 -14.24 4.95 -5.76
C THR A 260 -12.71 5.08 -5.72
N THR A 261 -12.07 5.22 -6.89
CA THR A 261 -10.62 5.38 -7.00
C THR A 261 -10.13 6.78 -6.62
N VAL A 262 -10.97 7.81 -6.74
CA VAL A 262 -10.61 9.20 -6.38
C VAL A 262 -10.29 9.30 -4.89
N GLN A 263 -11.09 8.64 -4.05
CA GLN A 263 -10.87 8.62 -2.60
C GLN A 263 -9.50 8.00 -2.26
N GLY A 264 -9.09 6.97 -3.01
CA GLY A 264 -7.76 6.37 -2.89
C GLY A 264 -6.63 7.37 -3.16
N CYS A 265 -6.75 8.20 -4.20
CA CYS A 265 -5.78 9.27 -4.46
C CYS A 265 -5.76 10.32 -3.33
N LEU A 266 -6.92 10.78 -2.86
CA LEU A 266 -7.00 11.79 -1.80
C LEU A 266 -6.36 11.32 -0.48
N ARG A 267 -6.59 10.05 -0.09
CA ARG A 267 -5.92 9.43 1.07
C ARG A 267 -4.40 9.39 0.90
N ALA A 268 -3.91 9.07 -0.28
CA ALA A 268 -2.47 9.11 -0.55
C ALA A 268 -1.91 10.54 -0.44
N PHE A 269 -2.64 11.55 -0.94
CA PHE A 269 -2.22 12.95 -0.81
C PHE A 269 -2.21 13.43 0.64
N LEU A 270 -3.16 12.99 1.46
CA LEU A 270 -3.18 13.29 2.91
C LEU A 270 -1.90 12.82 3.60
N MET A 271 -1.46 11.58 3.35
CA MET A 271 -0.18 11.06 3.88
C MET A 271 0.99 11.96 3.47
N LEU A 272 0.98 12.52 2.24
CA LEU A 272 2.03 13.43 1.80
C LEU A 272 2.00 14.79 2.51
N THR A 273 0.89 15.17 3.16
CA THR A 273 0.80 16.41 3.94
C THR A 273 1.43 16.35 5.33
N GLU A 274 1.81 15.15 5.80
CA GLU A 274 2.38 14.93 7.14
C GLU A 274 3.79 15.52 7.31
N HIS A 275 4.53 15.71 6.22
CA HIS A 275 5.94 16.14 6.24
C HIS A 275 6.33 16.99 5.02
N ASP A 276 7.36 17.84 5.18
CA ASP A 276 7.77 18.79 4.13
C ASP A 276 8.15 18.13 2.80
N TYR A 277 8.78 16.95 2.82
CA TYR A 277 9.22 16.23 1.61
C TYR A 277 8.04 15.81 0.70
N GLY A 278 7.08 15.08 1.24
CA GLY A 278 5.85 14.72 0.52
C GLY A 278 5.05 15.94 0.06
N PHE A 279 4.91 16.94 0.95
CA PHE A 279 4.11 18.11 0.67
C PHE A 279 4.70 18.95 -0.47
N PHE A 280 6.03 19.08 -0.53
CA PHE A 280 6.72 19.72 -1.64
C PHE A 280 6.36 19.09 -2.99
N HIS A 281 6.39 17.75 -3.08
CA HIS A 281 6.05 17.05 -4.31
C HIS A 281 4.56 17.19 -4.67
N LEU A 282 3.67 17.12 -3.68
CA LEU A 282 2.24 17.34 -3.87
C LEU A 282 1.96 18.76 -4.37
N LYS A 283 2.49 19.80 -3.71
CA LYS A 283 2.31 21.20 -4.12
C LYS A 283 2.81 21.43 -5.54
N ASN A 284 4.00 20.94 -5.88
CA ASN A 284 4.54 21.05 -7.24
C ASN A 284 3.65 20.40 -8.30
N CYS A 285 3.04 19.25 -7.99
CA CYS A 285 2.10 18.60 -8.91
C CYS A 285 0.80 19.39 -9.06
N LEU A 286 0.26 19.92 -7.96
CA LEU A 286 -0.93 20.77 -7.97
C LEU A 286 -0.72 22.06 -8.78
N GLU A 287 0.44 22.70 -8.63
CA GLU A 287 0.81 23.90 -9.41
C GLU A 287 0.96 23.59 -10.91
N LYS A 288 1.49 22.41 -11.27
CA LYS A 288 1.58 21.95 -12.66
C LYS A 288 0.22 21.59 -13.26
N LYS A 289 -0.78 21.31 -12.44
CA LYS A 289 -2.14 20.89 -12.84
C LYS A 289 -3.17 21.79 -12.15
N PRO A 290 -3.26 23.06 -12.56
CA PRO A 290 -3.95 24.10 -11.78
C PRO A 290 -5.48 23.95 -11.75
N ASP A 291 -6.06 23.06 -12.56
CA ASP A 291 -7.50 22.76 -12.59
C ASP A 291 -7.83 21.38 -12.00
N ALA A 292 -6.85 20.66 -11.46
CA ALA A 292 -7.06 19.29 -10.97
C ALA A 292 -8.07 19.22 -9.82
N LEU A 293 -7.92 20.07 -8.80
CA LEU A 293 -8.86 20.09 -7.67
C LEU A 293 -10.23 20.63 -8.09
N TYR A 294 -10.28 21.59 -9.01
CA TYR A 294 -11.55 22.06 -9.60
C TYR A 294 -12.31 20.90 -10.26
N ASN A 295 -11.62 20.06 -11.03
CA ASN A 295 -12.23 18.91 -11.68
C ASN A 295 -12.71 17.86 -10.66
N VAL A 296 -11.97 17.63 -9.57
CA VAL A 296 -12.39 16.75 -8.47
C VAL A 296 -13.70 17.27 -7.85
N VAL A 297 -13.81 18.57 -7.56
CA VAL A 297 -15.06 19.15 -7.01
C VAL A 297 -16.20 19.02 -8.02
N THR A 298 -15.94 19.29 -9.31
CA THR A 298 -16.93 19.15 -10.38
C THR A 298 -17.45 17.71 -10.48
N LYS A 299 -16.55 16.73 -10.35
CA LYS A 299 -16.89 15.31 -10.33
C LYS A 299 -17.79 14.97 -9.15
N ILE A 300 -17.43 15.40 -7.93
CA ILE A 300 -18.25 15.22 -6.72
C ILE A 300 -19.69 15.72 -6.94
N VAL A 301 -19.85 16.89 -7.57
CA VAL A 301 -21.18 17.43 -7.91
C VAL A 301 -21.92 16.54 -8.92
N SER A 302 -21.22 16.03 -9.94
CA SER A 302 -21.84 15.24 -11.01
C SER A 302 -22.36 13.87 -10.58
N VAL A 303 -21.75 13.26 -9.55
CA VAL A 303 -22.09 11.92 -9.03
C VAL A 303 -22.55 11.97 -7.57
N TRP A 304 -23.25 13.04 -7.18
CA TRP A 304 -23.64 13.28 -5.79
C TRP A 304 -24.38 12.09 -5.15
N GLY A 305 -23.98 11.72 -3.94
CA GLY A 305 -24.47 10.56 -3.20
C GLY A 305 -23.60 10.27 -1.96
N PRO A 306 -23.84 9.16 -1.24
CA PRO A 306 -23.06 8.80 -0.04
C PRO A 306 -21.54 8.75 -0.28
N GLU A 307 -21.10 8.06 -1.32
CA GLU A 307 -19.67 7.95 -1.69
C GLU A 307 -19.06 9.30 -2.08
N ALA A 308 -19.81 10.16 -2.75
CA ALA A 308 -19.37 11.52 -3.10
C ALA A 308 -19.21 12.39 -1.84
N ARG A 309 -20.06 12.21 -0.81
CA ARG A 309 -19.92 12.90 0.49
C ARG A 309 -18.69 12.43 1.25
N GLU A 310 -18.39 11.14 1.25
CA GLU A 310 -17.14 10.64 1.83
C GLU A 310 -15.90 11.17 1.09
N THR A 311 -15.97 11.23 -0.24
CA THR A 311 -14.90 11.83 -1.04
C THR A 311 -14.74 13.33 -0.74
N LEU A 312 -15.85 14.04 -0.57
CA LEU A 312 -15.84 15.45 -0.16
C LEU A 312 -15.20 15.64 1.22
N SER A 313 -15.52 14.80 2.20
CA SER A 313 -14.90 14.84 3.53
C SER A 313 -13.38 14.70 3.42
N CYS A 314 -12.92 13.68 2.68
CA CYS A 314 -11.50 13.43 2.46
C CYS A 314 -10.82 14.59 1.70
N LEU A 315 -11.51 15.21 0.74
CA LEU A 315 -11.02 16.41 0.06
C LEU A 315 -10.87 17.59 1.03
N LEU A 316 -11.87 17.86 1.87
CA LEU A 316 -11.81 18.97 2.84
C LEU A 316 -10.69 18.77 3.87
N GLU A 317 -10.49 17.54 4.33
CA GLU A 317 -9.34 17.16 5.17
C GLU A 317 -8.02 17.46 4.45
N LEU A 318 -7.90 17.09 3.16
CA LEU A 318 -6.70 17.38 2.37
C LEU A 318 -6.46 18.89 2.25
N LEU A 319 -7.49 19.68 1.96
CA LEU A 319 -7.38 21.14 1.85
C LEU A 319 -6.96 21.76 3.19
N ARG A 320 -7.53 21.28 4.30
CA ARG A 320 -7.15 21.70 5.65
C ARG A 320 -5.70 21.34 5.95
N GLY A 321 -5.27 20.12 5.65
CA GLY A 321 -3.89 19.66 5.78
C GLY A 321 -2.93 20.48 4.92
N CYS A 322 -3.36 20.99 3.76
CA CYS A 322 -2.54 21.90 2.96
C CYS A 322 -2.33 23.27 3.63
N LEU A 323 -3.39 23.83 4.23
CA LEU A 323 -3.40 25.14 4.89
C LEU A 323 -2.68 25.13 6.25
N THR A 324 -2.97 24.11 7.07
CA THR A 324 -2.58 24.05 8.48
C THR A 324 -1.80 22.77 8.73
N PRO A 325 -0.50 22.84 9.05
CA PRO A 325 0.27 21.68 9.51
C PRO A 325 -0.34 21.09 10.78
N ASP A 326 -0.26 19.78 10.91
CA ASP A 326 -0.53 19.11 12.18
C ASP A 326 0.52 19.51 13.23
N ALA A 327 0.13 19.33 14.50
CA ALA A 327 1.04 19.49 15.62
C ALA A 327 2.22 18.50 15.49
N PRO A 328 3.40 18.84 16.02
CA PRO A 328 4.52 17.92 16.01
C PRO A 328 4.15 16.63 16.75
N ASP A 329 4.56 15.48 16.21
CA ASP A 329 4.37 14.21 16.87
C ASP A 329 5.51 13.98 17.88
N GLU A 330 5.24 14.29 19.14
CA GLU A 330 6.20 14.13 20.23
C GLU A 330 6.55 12.66 20.50
N VAL A 331 5.64 11.73 20.20
CA VAL A 331 5.83 10.29 20.42
C VAL A 331 6.77 9.71 19.38
N LEU A 332 6.55 10.05 18.11
CA LEU A 332 7.40 9.63 17.00
C LEU A 332 8.66 10.49 16.85
N GLY A 333 8.72 11.63 17.54
CA GLY A 333 9.80 12.60 17.43
C GLY A 333 9.87 13.25 16.04
N LEU A 334 8.73 13.39 15.38
CA LEU A 334 8.62 13.99 14.05
C LEU A 334 8.26 15.49 14.19
N PRO A 335 9.02 16.40 13.55
CA PRO A 335 8.72 17.81 13.60
C PRO A 335 7.43 18.12 12.83
N ALA A 336 6.75 19.20 13.22
CA ALA A 336 5.64 19.72 12.43
C ALA A 336 6.13 20.18 11.04
N ARG A 337 5.32 19.92 10.01
CA ARG A 337 5.55 20.43 8.65
C ARG A 337 5.65 21.96 8.67
N THR A 338 6.63 22.51 7.95
CA THR A 338 6.87 23.96 7.88
C THR A 338 6.29 24.60 6.62
N PHE A 339 6.13 23.82 5.56
CA PHE A 339 5.52 24.28 4.32
C PHE A 339 4.01 24.34 4.45
N THR A 340 3.38 25.35 3.85
CA THR A 340 1.94 25.55 3.86
C THR A 340 1.48 26.09 2.52
N VAL A 341 0.20 25.95 2.21
CA VAL A 341 -0.49 26.70 1.16
C VAL A 341 -1.23 27.87 1.83
N THR A 342 -1.10 29.06 1.27
CA THR A 342 -1.85 30.25 1.70
C THR A 342 -3.27 30.25 1.12
N ALA A 343 -4.19 31.04 1.69
CA ALA A 343 -5.55 31.13 1.16
C ALA A 343 -5.61 31.59 -0.33
N PRO A 344 -4.79 32.57 -0.80
CA PRO A 344 -4.71 32.91 -2.22
C PRO A 344 -4.18 31.77 -3.11
N GLU A 345 -3.15 31.04 -2.64
CA GLU A 345 -2.64 29.87 -3.37
C GLU A 345 -3.71 28.78 -3.46
N LEU A 346 -4.43 28.51 -2.37
CA LEU A 346 -5.53 27.55 -2.37
C LEU A 346 -6.65 27.96 -3.34
N ALA A 347 -7.03 29.24 -3.33
CA ALA A 347 -8.01 29.77 -4.28
C ALA A 347 -7.57 29.55 -5.73
N ASN A 348 -6.28 29.78 -6.02
CA ASN A 348 -5.71 29.50 -7.33
C ASN A 348 -5.72 28.00 -7.67
N LEU A 349 -5.37 27.11 -6.73
CA LEU A 349 -5.37 25.65 -6.95
C LEU A 349 -6.78 25.06 -7.14
N LEU A 350 -7.79 25.69 -6.55
CA LEU A 350 -9.19 25.32 -6.72
C LEU A 350 -9.81 25.93 -7.99
N GLY A 351 -9.10 26.78 -8.73
CA GLY A 351 -9.67 27.50 -9.87
C GLY A 351 -10.71 28.56 -9.48
N TRP A 352 -10.63 29.08 -8.25
CA TRP A 352 -11.55 30.07 -7.72
C TRP A 352 -11.48 31.37 -8.53
N GLY A 353 -12.63 31.83 -9.04
CA GLY A 353 -12.73 33.07 -9.82
C GLY A 353 -12.13 33.01 -11.24
N ARG A 354 -11.61 31.86 -11.70
CA ARG A 354 -11.08 31.72 -13.08
C ARG A 354 -12.18 31.60 -14.13
N HIS A 355 -13.31 30.99 -13.78
CA HIS A 355 -14.43 30.77 -14.69
C HIS A 355 -15.46 31.89 -14.50
N SER A 356 -15.43 32.90 -15.37
CA SER A 356 -16.29 34.09 -15.30
C SER A 356 -17.78 33.80 -15.57
N ASP A 357 -18.07 32.69 -16.26
CA ASP A 357 -19.38 32.44 -16.86
C ASP A 357 -20.28 31.55 -15.97
N SER A 358 -19.73 30.97 -14.90
CA SER A 358 -20.46 30.10 -13.98
C SER A 358 -20.00 30.28 -12.54
N LYS A 359 -20.91 30.06 -11.58
CA LYS A 359 -20.52 29.96 -10.17
C LYS A 359 -19.61 28.75 -9.97
N HIS A 360 -18.63 28.89 -9.09
CA HIS A 360 -17.72 27.81 -8.74
C HIS A 360 -18.48 26.56 -8.23
N PRO A 361 -18.04 25.32 -8.59
CA PRO A 361 -18.70 24.07 -8.19
C PRO A 361 -18.92 23.89 -6.69
N LEU A 362 -18.08 24.48 -5.83
CA LEU A 362 -18.28 24.47 -4.37
C LEU A 362 -19.63 25.06 -3.93
N TYR A 363 -20.17 26.03 -4.66
CA TYR A 363 -21.52 26.54 -4.36
C TYR A 363 -22.59 25.48 -4.66
N ALA A 364 -22.42 24.68 -5.71
CA ALA A 364 -23.32 23.56 -6.00
C ALA A 364 -23.21 22.46 -4.95
N VAL A 365 -21.98 22.12 -4.52
CA VAL A 365 -21.74 21.21 -3.39
C VAL A 365 -22.46 21.70 -2.14
N ASN A 366 -22.31 22.99 -1.78
CA ASN A 366 -22.96 23.54 -0.60
C ASN A 366 -24.49 23.40 -0.67
N THR A 367 -25.12 23.70 -1.81
CA THR A 367 -26.57 23.53 -1.98
C THR A 367 -26.99 22.06 -1.81
N LEU A 368 -26.35 21.14 -2.54
CA LEU A 368 -26.66 19.71 -2.48
C LEU A 368 -26.46 19.13 -1.07
N LEU A 369 -25.45 19.62 -0.36
CA LEU A 369 -25.16 19.18 1.00
C LEU A 369 -26.16 19.73 2.02
N GLN A 370 -26.61 20.99 1.88
CA GLN A 370 -27.68 21.54 2.72
C GLN A 370 -29.02 20.81 2.51
N GLU A 371 -29.33 20.42 1.27
CA GLU A 371 -30.49 19.57 0.96
C GLU A 371 -30.36 18.20 1.63
N SER A 372 -29.18 17.57 1.54
CA SER A 372 -28.91 16.28 2.19
C SER A 372 -29.00 16.37 3.72
N ARG A 373 -28.53 17.47 4.33
CA ARG A 373 -28.59 17.71 5.77
C ARG A 373 -30.03 17.81 6.28
N ALA A 374 -30.97 18.28 5.47
CA ALA A 374 -32.38 18.32 5.86
C ALA A 374 -32.96 16.92 6.11
N GLU A 375 -32.35 15.88 5.53
CA GLU A 375 -32.71 14.47 5.71
C GLU A 375 -31.84 13.78 6.77
N ASP A 376 -30.59 14.24 6.97
CA ASP A 376 -29.59 13.64 7.86
C ASP A 376 -28.83 14.73 8.65
N GLU A 377 -29.22 14.93 9.92
CA GLU A 377 -28.58 15.92 10.81
C GLU A 377 -27.10 15.63 11.08
N SER A 378 -26.62 14.40 10.88
CA SER A 378 -25.20 14.06 11.08
C SER A 378 -24.26 14.79 10.11
N LEU A 379 -24.80 15.31 9.00
CA LEU A 379 -24.05 16.07 7.99
C LEU A 379 -23.76 17.53 8.39
N GLU A 380 -24.20 17.99 9.56
CA GLU A 380 -24.02 19.37 10.03
C GLU A 380 -22.55 19.81 10.02
N THR A 381 -21.65 18.98 10.54
CA THR A 381 -20.20 19.28 10.56
C THR A 381 -19.62 19.42 9.15
N LEU A 382 -20.04 18.58 8.21
CA LEU A 382 -19.60 18.64 6.82
C LEU A 382 -20.12 19.91 6.12
N CYS A 383 -21.36 20.32 6.41
CA CYS A 383 -21.94 21.58 5.95
C CYS A 383 -21.15 22.80 6.44
N GLU A 384 -20.79 22.82 7.72
CA GLU A 384 -19.99 23.88 8.33
C GLU A 384 -18.62 23.98 7.64
N ASN A 385 -17.93 22.85 7.45
CA ASN A 385 -16.62 22.82 6.78
C ASN A 385 -16.66 23.40 5.36
N VAL A 386 -17.69 23.07 4.55
CA VAL A 386 -17.85 23.63 3.20
C VAL A 386 -18.13 25.14 3.25
N THR A 387 -18.98 25.56 4.18
CA THR A 387 -19.34 26.98 4.36
C THR A 387 -18.13 27.81 4.79
N GLU A 388 -17.32 27.29 5.72
CA GLU A 388 -16.09 27.93 6.17
C GLU A 388 -15.05 28.04 5.06
N LEU A 389 -14.89 26.99 4.25
CA LEU A 389 -14.00 27.02 3.08
C LEU A 389 -14.43 28.10 2.08
N ILE A 390 -15.71 28.17 1.73
CA ILE A 390 -16.23 29.22 0.83
C ILE A 390 -15.95 30.62 1.40
N ARG A 391 -16.22 30.83 2.70
CA ARG A 391 -15.95 32.11 3.38
C ARG A 391 -14.46 32.48 3.36
N LEU A 392 -13.57 31.51 3.56
CA LEU A 392 -12.12 31.71 3.47
C LEU A 392 -11.71 32.16 2.06
N LEU A 393 -12.25 31.51 1.02
CA LEU A 393 -11.93 31.83 -0.38
C LEU A 393 -12.48 33.20 -0.82
N GLU A 394 -13.67 33.59 -0.36
CA GLU A 394 -14.25 34.91 -0.63
C GLU A 394 -13.47 36.04 0.05
N SER A 395 -13.07 35.84 1.32
CA SER A 395 -12.40 36.87 2.11
C SER A 395 -10.91 36.98 1.85
N ASP A 396 -10.19 35.86 1.93
CA ASP A 396 -8.73 35.82 1.88
C ASP A 396 -8.19 35.32 0.55
N GLY A 397 -8.98 34.55 -0.21
CA GLY A 397 -8.56 34.01 -1.51
C GLY A 397 -8.37 35.05 -2.62
N SER A 398 -8.98 36.24 -2.47
CA SER A 398 -8.85 37.35 -3.43
C SER A 398 -7.61 38.23 -3.20
N LYS A 399 -6.85 37.98 -2.13
CA LYS A 399 -5.60 38.70 -1.83
C LYS A 399 -4.53 38.36 -2.88
N PRO A 400 -3.56 39.26 -3.13
CA PRO A 400 -2.50 39.01 -4.11
C PRO A 400 -1.66 37.78 -3.71
N LEU A 401 -1.30 36.98 -4.71
CA LEU A 401 -0.36 35.87 -4.53
C LEU A 401 1.03 36.44 -4.21
N GLU A 402 1.59 36.05 -3.07
CA GLU A 402 2.97 36.34 -2.74
C GLU A 402 3.85 35.20 -3.28
N PRO A 403 4.86 35.48 -4.13
CA PRO A 403 5.74 34.45 -4.63
C PRO A 403 6.63 33.94 -3.50
N LYS A 404 6.30 32.75 -2.97
CA LYS A 404 7.14 32.02 -2.01
C LYS A 404 7.62 30.72 -2.66
N GLU A 405 8.86 30.75 -3.16
CA GLU A 405 9.51 29.53 -3.62
C GLU A 405 9.86 28.67 -2.41
N LEU A 406 9.35 27.42 -2.40
CA LEU A 406 9.75 26.42 -1.41
C LEU A 406 11.09 25.82 -1.83
N SER A 407 12.04 25.76 -0.90
CA SER A 407 13.26 25.01 -1.12
C SER A 407 12.95 23.51 -1.13
N GLU A 408 13.40 22.80 -2.17
CA GLU A 408 13.24 21.34 -2.25
C GLU A 408 13.90 20.65 -1.04
N PRO A 409 13.15 19.86 -0.24
CA PRO A 409 13.73 19.08 0.85
C PRO A 409 14.64 17.98 0.27
N LEU A 410 15.91 18.00 0.66
CA LEU A 410 16.89 17.02 0.20
C LEU A 410 17.03 15.88 1.21
N LEU A 411 16.55 14.70 0.84
CA LEU A 411 16.76 13.48 1.62
C LEU A 411 18.13 12.85 1.30
N PRO A 412 18.80 12.26 2.30
CA PRO A 412 20.01 11.47 2.06
C PRO A 412 19.70 10.21 1.25
N ALA A 413 20.75 9.51 0.81
CA ALA A 413 20.58 8.17 0.26
C ALA A 413 20.07 7.22 1.37
N PRO A 414 19.06 6.38 1.08
CA PRO A 414 18.55 5.43 2.06
C PRO A 414 19.63 4.44 2.50
N ASP A 415 19.53 3.99 3.75
CA ASP A 415 20.31 2.89 4.25
C ASP A 415 20.06 1.62 3.44
N SER A 416 21.07 0.76 3.39
CA SER A 416 20.89 -0.58 2.80
C SER A 416 19.74 -1.32 3.49
N LEU A 417 19.02 -2.17 2.74
CA LEU A 417 17.92 -2.95 3.31
C LEU A 417 18.36 -3.78 4.52
N LEU A 418 19.60 -4.30 4.51
CA LEU A 418 20.16 -5.05 5.64
C LEU A 418 20.36 -4.18 6.90
N ALA A 419 20.76 -2.91 6.72
CA ALA A 419 20.91 -1.97 7.83
C ALA A 419 19.55 -1.57 8.42
N GLN A 420 18.57 -1.25 7.57
CA GLN A 420 17.19 -1.00 8.02
C GLN A 420 16.61 -2.20 8.78
N TRP A 421 16.87 -3.41 8.28
CA TRP A 421 16.45 -4.64 8.96
C TRP A 421 17.11 -4.83 10.32
N SER A 422 18.39 -4.48 10.42
CA SER A 422 19.16 -4.61 11.67
C SER A 422 18.72 -3.60 12.72
N ALA A 423 18.20 -2.44 12.28
CA ALA A 423 17.62 -1.42 13.15
C ALA A 423 16.19 -1.77 13.62
N ARG A 424 15.57 -2.81 13.05
CA ARG A 424 14.18 -3.14 13.33
C ARG A 424 13.97 -3.51 14.79
N PRO A 425 13.04 -2.85 15.50
CA PRO A 425 12.68 -3.25 16.85
C PRO A 425 12.11 -4.67 16.89
N VAL A 426 12.47 -5.40 17.95
CA VAL A 426 12.02 -6.78 18.16
C VAL A 426 10.72 -6.84 18.96
N PHE A 427 10.49 -5.84 19.81
CA PHE A 427 9.31 -5.73 20.67
C PHE A 427 8.82 -4.29 20.78
N VAL A 428 7.52 -4.13 21.06
CA VAL A 428 6.92 -2.87 21.51
C VAL A 428 6.44 -3.05 22.94
N VAL A 429 6.67 -2.04 23.78
CA VAL A 429 6.09 -1.97 25.13
C VAL A 429 4.79 -1.18 25.07
N GLY A 430 3.69 -1.79 25.49
CA GLY A 430 2.39 -1.13 25.52
C GLY A 430 1.30 -2.03 26.08
N ASP A 431 0.07 -1.53 26.03
CA ASP A 431 -1.09 -2.37 26.32
C ASP A 431 -1.18 -3.48 25.28
N VAL A 432 -1.24 -4.71 25.78
CA VAL A 432 -1.27 -5.91 24.94
C VAL A 432 -2.72 -6.30 24.72
N GLU A 433 -3.12 -6.41 23.47
CA GLU A 433 -4.42 -6.99 23.12
C GLU A 433 -4.39 -8.49 23.43
N ASP A 434 -5.19 -8.94 24.40
CA ASP A 434 -5.19 -10.33 24.87
C ASP A 434 -5.49 -11.32 23.73
N ASP A 435 -6.28 -10.92 22.72
CA ASP A 435 -6.56 -11.73 21.53
C ASP A 435 -5.29 -12.04 20.72
N ARG A 436 -4.36 -11.08 20.60
CA ARG A 436 -3.07 -11.26 19.90
C ARG A 436 -2.12 -12.20 20.63
N LEU A 437 -2.43 -12.56 21.87
CA LEU A 437 -1.69 -13.56 22.65
C LEU A 437 -2.23 -14.99 22.43
N THR A 438 -3.32 -15.14 21.68
CA THR A 438 -3.93 -16.45 21.44
C THR A 438 -3.34 -17.16 20.22
N VAL A 439 -3.22 -18.48 20.31
CA VAL A 439 -2.83 -19.33 19.18
C VAL A 439 -3.83 -19.19 18.03
N SER A 440 -5.11 -19.05 18.36
CA SER A 440 -6.19 -18.84 17.39
C SER A 440 -5.98 -17.60 16.54
N TYR A 441 -5.53 -16.49 17.11
CA TYR A 441 -5.30 -15.26 16.35
C TYR A 441 -4.25 -15.46 15.24
N TRP A 442 -3.18 -16.21 15.53
CA TRP A 442 -2.07 -16.38 14.60
C TRP A 442 -2.22 -17.56 13.64
N LEU A 443 -2.90 -18.63 14.05
CA LEU A 443 -2.94 -19.90 13.30
C LEU A 443 -4.30 -20.23 12.69
N THR A 444 -5.37 -19.55 13.09
CA THR A 444 -6.68 -19.77 12.45
C THR A 444 -6.67 -19.13 11.06
N VAL A 445 -7.12 -19.86 10.04
CA VAL A 445 -7.36 -19.27 8.72
C VAL A 445 -8.40 -18.16 8.90
N PRO A 446 -8.06 -16.89 8.59
CA PRO A 446 -9.01 -15.80 8.71
C PRO A 446 -10.28 -16.16 7.94
N GLN A 447 -11.44 -15.95 8.58
CA GLN A 447 -12.69 -16.03 7.85
C GLN A 447 -12.67 -14.92 6.78
N PRO A 448 -13.19 -15.17 5.57
CA PRO A 448 -13.38 -14.10 4.61
C PRO A 448 -14.21 -12.99 5.27
N ASP A 449 -13.81 -11.74 5.10
CA ASP A 449 -14.61 -10.60 5.59
C ASP A 449 -16.03 -10.71 5.00
N ASP A 450 -17.07 -10.35 5.76
CA ASP A 450 -18.46 -10.42 5.27
C ASP A 450 -18.70 -9.54 4.01
N GLN A 451 -17.77 -8.63 3.69
CA GLN A 451 -17.76 -7.82 2.46
C GLN A 451 -17.23 -8.58 1.22
N ASP A 452 -16.56 -9.72 1.41
CA ASP A 452 -15.96 -10.61 0.39
C ASP A 452 -16.85 -11.84 0.08
N SER A 453 -18.10 -11.85 0.52
CA SER A 453 -18.99 -13.04 0.48
C SER A 453 -19.28 -13.57 -0.92
N ASP A 454 -19.08 -12.76 -1.97
CA ASP A 454 -19.21 -13.21 -3.35
C ASP A 454 -17.88 -13.82 -3.84
N MET A 455 -17.67 -15.10 -3.51
CA MET A 455 -16.55 -15.87 -4.03
C MET A 455 -16.54 -15.77 -5.56
N GLN A 456 -15.53 -15.09 -6.12
CA GLN A 456 -15.46 -14.81 -7.56
C GLN A 456 -15.51 -16.12 -8.35
N GLN A 457 -16.62 -16.34 -9.05
CA GLN A 457 -16.78 -17.51 -9.89
C GLN A 457 -15.89 -17.35 -11.12
N VAL A 458 -14.96 -18.29 -11.31
CA VAL A 458 -14.13 -18.37 -12.50
C VAL A 458 -14.80 -19.34 -13.46
N GLY A 459 -15.11 -18.89 -14.67
CA GLY A 459 -15.60 -19.75 -15.74
C GLY A 459 -14.59 -20.89 -15.98
N CYS A 460 -15.03 -22.12 -15.77
CA CYS A 460 -14.21 -23.31 -15.87
C CYS A 460 -14.88 -24.29 -16.83
N ASP A 461 -14.17 -24.66 -17.90
CA ASP A 461 -14.58 -25.78 -18.72
C ASP A 461 -14.23 -27.08 -17.98
N LEU A 462 -15.19 -27.59 -17.21
CA LEU A 462 -15.02 -28.82 -16.44
C LEU A 462 -14.71 -30.02 -17.33
N MET A 463 -15.16 -30.02 -18.59
CA MET A 463 -14.87 -31.10 -19.53
C MET A 463 -13.42 -31.05 -19.98
N GLU A 464 -12.89 -29.85 -20.24
CA GLU A 464 -11.47 -29.67 -20.54
C GLU A 464 -10.59 -30.01 -19.34
N VAL A 465 -10.95 -29.53 -18.15
CA VAL A 465 -10.22 -29.86 -16.91
C VAL A 465 -10.24 -31.37 -16.65
N ALA A 466 -11.37 -32.04 -16.84
CA ALA A 466 -11.41 -33.49 -16.72
C ALA A 466 -10.56 -34.18 -17.77
N ARG A 467 -10.59 -33.73 -19.02
CA ARG A 467 -9.78 -34.31 -20.09
C ARG A 467 -8.27 -34.19 -19.82
N VAL A 468 -7.83 -33.06 -19.27
CA VAL A 468 -6.41 -32.75 -19.07
C VAL A 468 -5.90 -33.27 -17.72
N GLU A 469 -6.64 -33.01 -16.64
CA GLU A 469 -6.18 -33.23 -15.26
C GLU A 469 -6.78 -34.49 -14.62
N LEU A 470 -7.92 -34.98 -15.12
CA LEU A 470 -8.62 -36.16 -14.58
C LEU A 470 -9.01 -37.15 -15.70
N PRO A 471 -8.08 -37.62 -16.54
CA PRO A 471 -8.40 -38.41 -17.74
C PRO A 471 -9.17 -39.71 -17.44
N ASP A 472 -9.09 -40.20 -16.19
CA ASP A 472 -9.78 -41.40 -15.70
C ASP A 472 -11.18 -41.12 -15.10
N LEU A 473 -11.60 -39.84 -15.01
CA LEU A 473 -12.90 -39.43 -14.48
C LEU A 473 -13.82 -38.97 -15.64
N PRO A 474 -14.72 -39.83 -16.14
CA PRO A 474 -15.64 -39.43 -17.21
C PRO A 474 -16.69 -38.47 -16.64
N LEU A 475 -16.56 -37.17 -16.96
CA LEU A 475 -17.57 -36.16 -16.65
C LEU A 475 -18.66 -36.04 -17.73
N ALA A 476 -18.45 -36.63 -18.91
CA ALA A 476 -19.50 -36.74 -19.94
C ALA A 476 -20.50 -37.83 -19.54
N GLU A 477 -21.78 -37.46 -19.53
CA GLU A 477 -22.99 -38.18 -19.10
C GLU A 477 -22.95 -39.72 -19.06
N ARG A 478 -23.54 -40.23 -17.96
CA ARG A 478 -24.44 -41.39 -17.98
C ARG A 478 -25.85 -40.93 -18.31
#